data_AF-A0A7S1J2B2-F1
#
_entry.id   AF-A0A7S1J2B2-F1
#
_cell.length_a   1.000
_cell.length_b   1.000
_cell.length_c   1.000
_cell.angle_alpha   90.00
_cell.angle_beta   90.00
_cell.angle_gamma   90.00
#
_symmetry.space_group_name_H-M   'P 1'
#
loop_
_entity.id
_entity.type
_entity.pdbx_description
1 polymer ?
#
loop_
_entity_poly.entity_id
_entity_poly.type
_entity_poly.pdbx_seq_one_letter_code
_entity_poly.pdbx_strand_id
1 'polypeptide(L)'
;VLVYFLLTWTYGIGCASGLFVPSLTLGGAFGLMWAHLINATIGKWYNVVIPFPTYAVLGTGATLGGATRMTVSITLLIAETTGSMQLLIPLMLTIFFAKLVGDQFNESIYDVHIHIRGSPILEEASLV
;
A
#
# COMPACT_ATOMS: atom_id res chain seq x y z
N VAL A 1 9.89 7.98 -7.35
CA VAL A 1 10.55 7.25 -8.47
C VAL A 1 11.91 6.70 -8.05
N LEU A 2 12.88 7.51 -7.63
CA LEU A 2 14.19 6.99 -7.18
C LEU A 2 14.09 5.90 -6.10
N VAL A 3 13.27 6.13 -5.06
CA VAL A 3 13.03 5.18 -3.97
C VAL A 3 12.45 3.84 -4.47
N TYR A 4 11.63 3.87 -5.53
CA TYR A 4 11.07 2.66 -6.13
C TYR A 4 12.17 1.78 -6.74
N PHE A 5 13.04 2.38 -7.56
CA PHE A 5 14.14 1.67 -8.21
C PHE A 5 15.14 1.12 -7.20
N LEU A 6 15.47 1.91 -6.18
CA LEU A 6 16.34 1.45 -5.09
C LEU A 6 15.72 0.27 -4.35
N LEU A 7 14.41 0.33 -4.04
CA LEU A 7 13.69 -0.74 -3.36
C LEU A 7 13.76 -2.04 -4.15
N THR A 8 13.48 -2.01 -5.47
CA THR A 8 13.59 -3.20 -6.33
C THR A 8 15.00 -3.78 -6.32
N TRP A 9 16.04 -2.94 -6.38
CA TRP A 9 17.43 -3.39 -6.34
C TRP A 9 17.80 -4.00 -4.98
N THR A 10 17.43 -3.33 -3.88
CA THR A 10 17.77 -3.77 -2.51
C THR A 10 16.93 -4.94 -2.02
N TYR A 11 15.85 -5.31 -2.70
CA TYR A 11 15.06 -6.46 -2.29
C TYR A 11 15.70 -7.79 -2.68
N GLY A 12 16.42 -7.82 -3.81
CA GLY A 12 17.08 -9.02 -4.33
C GLY A 12 18.46 -9.32 -3.76
N ILE A 13 18.97 -8.52 -2.82
CA ILE A 13 20.29 -8.78 -2.20
C ILE A 13 20.16 -9.82 -1.09
N GLY A 14 21.18 -10.66 -0.90
CA GLY A 14 21.24 -11.69 0.15
C GLY A 14 21.41 -11.14 1.58
N CYS A 15 20.97 -9.91 1.84
CA CYS A 15 21.05 -9.26 3.15
C CYS A 15 19.69 -9.29 3.84
N ALA A 16 19.67 -9.35 5.18
CA ALA A 16 18.45 -9.23 5.96
C ALA A 16 17.84 -7.83 5.77
N SER A 17 16.77 -7.73 4.99
CA SER A 17 16.07 -6.48 4.70
C SER A 17 14.56 -6.67 4.74
N GLY A 18 13.82 -5.57 4.89
CA GLY A 18 12.37 -5.55 4.93
C GLY A 18 11.77 -4.62 3.87
N LEU A 19 10.65 -5.04 3.28
CA LEU A 19 9.93 -4.24 2.27
C LEU A 19 8.86 -3.31 2.85
N PHE A 20 8.51 -3.50 4.12
CA PHE A 20 7.36 -2.85 4.74
C PHE A 20 7.51 -1.32 4.77
N VAL A 21 8.51 -0.82 5.50
CA VAL A 21 8.74 0.64 5.67
C VAL A 21 9.04 1.34 4.34
N PRO A 22 9.90 0.82 3.45
CA PRO A 22 10.13 1.44 2.14
C PRO A 22 8.85 1.56 1.29
N SER A 23 7.96 0.56 1.34
CA SER A 23 6.69 0.58 0.62
C SER A 23 5.71 1.59 1.19
N LEU A 24 5.71 1.79 2.52
CA LEU A 24 4.93 2.83 3.18
C LEU A 24 5.39 4.22 2.71
N THR A 25 6.69 4.49 2.76
CA THR A 25 7.27 5.78 2.34
C THR A 25 6.96 6.09 0.87
N LEU A 26 7.05 5.07 0.01
CA LEU A 26 6.70 5.19 -1.39
C LEU A 26 5.22 5.56 -1.58
N GLY A 27 4.31 4.89 -0.89
CA GLY A 27 2.88 5.18 -0.93
C GLY A 27 2.52 6.56 -0.38
N GLY A 28 3.15 6.98 0.71
CA GLY A 28 2.99 8.32 1.25
C GLY A 28 3.40 9.41 0.26
N ALA A 29 4.55 9.23 -0.39
CA ALA A 29 5.02 10.16 -1.42
C ALA A 29 4.06 10.23 -2.63
N PHE A 30 3.57 9.08 -3.11
CA PHE A 30 2.57 9.03 -4.18
C PHE A 30 1.23 9.66 -3.76
N GLY A 31 0.77 9.41 -2.53
CA GLY A 31 -0.44 10.00 -1.97
C GLY A 31 -0.37 11.51 -1.87
N LEU A 32 0.79 12.05 -1.43
CA LEU A 32 1.05 13.49 -1.40
C LEU A 32 1.09 14.10 -2.80
N MET A 33 1.75 13.43 -3.75
CA MET A 33 1.75 13.87 -5.16
C MET A 33 0.33 13.97 -5.71
N TRP A 34 -0.53 12.99 -5.39
CA TRP A 34 -1.94 13.04 -5.75
C TRP A 34 -2.67 14.20 -5.06
N ALA A 35 -2.45 14.42 -3.76
CA ALA A 35 -3.06 15.53 -3.03
C ALA A 35 -2.71 16.90 -3.64
N HIS A 36 -1.46 17.11 -4.05
CA HIS A 36 -1.03 18.31 -4.76
C HIS A 36 -1.75 18.49 -6.10
N LEU A 37 -1.88 17.41 -6.88
CA LEU A 37 -2.56 17.45 -8.18
C LEU A 37 -4.05 17.77 -8.04
N ILE A 38 -4.74 17.21 -7.05
CA ILE A 38 -6.16 17.48 -6.79
C ILE A 38 -6.34 18.92 -6.28
N ASN A 39 -5.47 19.40 -5.37
CA ASN A 39 -5.53 20.79 -4.90
C ASN A 39 -5.24 21.81 -6.02
N ALA A 40 -4.33 21.49 -6.94
CA ALA A 40 -4.00 22.36 -8.07
C ALA A 40 -5.14 22.45 -9.10
N THR A 41 -5.92 21.38 -9.25
CA THR A 41 -7.07 21.30 -10.15
C THR A 41 -8.35 21.65 -9.38
N ILE A 42 -8.98 20.68 -8.75
CA ILE A 42 -10.29 20.76 -8.08
C ILE A 42 -10.32 21.80 -6.95
N GLY A 43 -9.23 21.90 -6.17
CA GLY A 43 -9.15 22.86 -5.06
C GLY A 43 -9.33 24.32 -5.49
N LYS A 44 -8.85 24.69 -6.69
CA LYS A 44 -9.03 26.04 -7.25
C LYS A 44 -10.45 26.28 -7.78
N TRP A 45 -11.10 25.25 -8.33
CA TRP A 45 -12.43 25.37 -8.93
C TRP A 45 -13.55 25.41 -7.89
N TYR A 46 -13.42 24.65 -6.79
CA TYR A 46 -14.47 24.51 -5.77
C TYR A 46 -14.15 25.15 -4.42
N ASN A 47 -12.96 25.76 -4.28
CA ASN A 47 -12.48 26.38 -3.03
C ASN A 47 -12.53 25.41 -1.81
N VAL A 48 -12.26 24.13 -2.08
CA VAL A 48 -12.19 23.08 -1.05
C VAL A 48 -10.73 22.76 -0.78
N VAL A 49 -10.33 22.86 0.49
CA VAL A 49 -8.97 22.50 0.93
C VAL A 49 -8.93 21.01 1.27
N ILE A 50 -8.15 20.27 0.51
CA ILE A 50 -7.98 18.83 0.75
C ILE A 50 -6.85 18.60 1.76
N PRO A 51 -7.08 17.85 2.84
CA PRO A 51 -6.04 17.56 3.83
C PRO A 51 -4.96 16.64 3.25
N PHE A 52 -3.75 17.18 3.07
CA PHE A 52 -2.58 16.42 2.61
C PHE A 52 -2.27 15.15 3.43
N PRO A 53 -2.34 15.16 4.78
CA PRO A 53 -1.99 13.99 5.58
C PRO A 53 -2.91 12.79 5.32
N THR A 54 -4.20 13.04 5.08
CA THR A 54 -5.17 11.98 4.81
C THR A 54 -4.83 11.22 3.54
N TYR A 55 -4.47 11.93 2.47
CA TYR A 55 -4.08 11.30 1.20
C TYR A 55 -2.73 10.59 1.28
N ALA A 56 -1.80 11.10 2.09
CA ALA A 56 -0.55 10.41 2.38
C ALA A 56 -0.80 9.05 3.05
N VAL A 57 -1.69 9.00 4.04
CA VAL A 57 -2.07 7.78 4.75
C VAL A 57 -2.79 6.79 3.83
N LEU A 58 -3.73 7.27 3.00
CA LEU A 58 -4.43 6.41 2.03
C LEU A 58 -3.47 5.85 0.97
N GLY A 59 -2.55 6.66 0.44
CA GLY A 59 -1.53 6.21 -0.50
C GLY A 59 -0.57 5.19 0.10
N THR A 60 -0.19 5.38 1.36
CA THR A 60 0.62 4.47 2.17
C THR A 60 -0.06 3.09 2.32
N GLY A 61 -1.36 3.07 2.63
CA GLY A 61 -2.14 1.84 2.71
C GLY A 61 -2.28 1.14 1.35
N ALA A 62 -2.56 1.90 0.30
CA ALA A 62 -2.75 1.35 -1.04
C ALA A 62 -1.49 0.64 -1.58
N THR A 63 -0.30 1.22 -1.42
CA THR A 63 0.93 0.58 -1.92
C THR A 63 1.32 -0.64 -1.10
N LEU A 64 1.20 -0.57 0.22
CA LEU A 64 1.55 -1.69 1.08
C LEU A 64 0.55 -2.84 0.93
N GLY A 65 -0.75 -2.55 0.97
CA GLY A 65 -1.82 -3.54 0.78
C GLY A 65 -1.82 -4.15 -0.62
N GLY A 66 -1.45 -3.36 -1.64
CA GLY A 66 -1.26 -3.86 -3.01
C GLY A 66 -0.01 -4.74 -3.18
N ALA A 67 1.06 -4.50 -2.43
CA ALA A 67 2.29 -5.30 -2.52
C ALA A 67 2.19 -6.65 -1.78
N THR A 68 1.54 -6.64 -0.61
CA THR A 68 1.50 -7.82 0.29
C THR A 68 0.18 -8.60 0.24
N ARG A 69 -0.87 -8.05 -0.38
CA ARG A 69 -2.25 -8.60 -0.39
C ARG A 69 -2.89 -8.76 0.99
N MET A 70 -2.32 -8.19 2.03
CA MET A 70 -2.88 -8.18 3.39
C MET A 70 -3.83 -7.00 3.57
N THR A 71 -5.12 -7.25 3.79
CA THR A 71 -6.12 -6.16 3.85
C THR A 71 -6.38 -5.68 5.27
N VAL A 72 -6.87 -6.57 6.15
CA VAL A 72 -7.32 -6.22 7.51
C VAL A 72 -6.14 -5.80 8.39
N SER A 73 -5.06 -6.57 8.41
CA SER A 73 -3.90 -6.30 9.26
C SER A 73 -3.21 -4.97 8.93
N ILE A 74 -3.09 -4.63 7.64
CA ILE A 74 -2.48 -3.36 7.22
C ILE A 74 -3.37 -2.18 7.58
N THR A 75 -4.68 -2.32 7.35
CA THR A 75 -5.64 -1.28 7.74
C THR A 75 -5.54 -0.98 9.23
N LEU A 76 -5.56 -2.02 10.07
CA LEU A 76 -5.46 -1.86 11.52
C LEU A 76 -4.11 -1.26 11.93
N LEU A 77 -3.00 -1.75 11.38
CA LEU A 77 -1.67 -1.21 11.68
C LEU A 77 -1.59 0.29 11.40
N ILE A 78 -2.06 0.73 10.24
CA ILE A 78 -2.02 2.15 9.86
C ILE A 78 -3.00 2.96 10.72
N ALA A 79 -4.19 2.44 11.03
CA ALA A 79 -5.16 3.12 11.88
C ALA A 79 -4.66 3.33 13.31
N GLU A 80 -4.07 2.29 13.92
CA GLU A 80 -3.48 2.33 15.26
C GLU A 80 -2.27 3.27 15.31
N THR A 81 -1.36 3.18 14.34
CA THR A 81 -0.17 4.05 14.30
C THR A 81 -0.50 5.51 14.02
N THR A 82 -1.58 5.80 13.28
CA THR A 82 -2.06 7.17 13.04
C THR A 82 -2.90 7.71 14.20
N GLY A 83 -3.42 6.85 15.08
CA GLY A 83 -4.26 7.23 16.21
C GLY A 83 -5.63 7.81 15.83
N SER A 84 -6.09 7.60 14.58
CA SER A 84 -7.37 8.10 14.09
C SER A 84 -8.20 6.99 13.43
N MET A 85 -9.14 6.45 14.21
CA MET A 85 -10.07 5.42 13.76
C MET A 85 -11.09 5.91 12.73
N GLN A 86 -11.27 7.23 12.58
CA GLN A 86 -12.19 7.80 11.60
C GLN A 86 -11.75 7.52 10.16
N LEU A 87 -10.45 7.32 9.93
CA LEU A 87 -9.88 7.00 8.63
C LEU A 87 -9.99 5.50 8.27
N LEU A 88 -10.52 4.67 9.15
CA LEU A 88 -10.56 3.22 8.97
C LEU A 88 -11.39 2.81 7.72
N ILE A 89 -12.60 3.37 7.58
CA ILE A 89 -13.51 3.05 6.46
C ILE A 89 -12.90 3.42 5.10
N PRO A 90 -12.44 4.67 4.86
CA PRO A 90 -11.83 5.01 3.58
C PRO A 90 -10.55 4.21 3.33
N LEU A 91 -9.76 3.92 4.37
CA LEU A 91 -8.54 3.12 4.24
C LEU A 91 -8.85 1.69 3.78
N MET A 92 -9.85 1.03 4.38
CA MET A 92 -10.29 -0.31 3.96
C MET A 92 -10.70 -0.34 2.49
N LEU A 93 -11.48 0.66 2.04
CA LEU A 93 -11.89 0.75 0.64
C LEU A 93 -10.68 0.91 -0.29
N THR A 94 -9.73 1.80 0.05
CA THR A 94 -8.54 1.99 -0.79
C THR A 94 -7.69 0.73 -0.89
N ILE A 95 -7.51 0.00 0.21
CA ILE A 95 -6.74 -1.24 0.24
C ILE A 95 -7.48 -2.36 -0.50
N PHE A 96 -8.81 -2.42 -0.40
CA PHE A 96 -9.63 -3.36 -1.15
C PHE A 96 -9.48 -3.19 -2.66
N PHE A 97 -9.58 -1.96 -3.17
CA PHE A 97 -9.34 -1.69 -4.59
C PHE A 97 -7.90 -1.96 -5.00
N ALA A 98 -6.91 -1.62 -4.16
CA ALA A 98 -5.51 -1.94 -4.44
C ALA A 98 -5.24 -3.45 -4.52
N LYS A 99 -5.89 -4.23 -3.64
CA LYS A 99 -5.87 -5.69 -3.68
C LYS A 99 -6.49 -6.20 -4.97
N LEU A 100 -7.74 -5.84 -5.25
CA LEU A 100 -8.46 -6.29 -6.46
C LEU A 100 -7.69 -6.02 -7.74
N VAL A 101 -7.18 -4.80 -7.89
CA VAL A 101 -6.42 -4.42 -9.09
C VAL A 101 -5.17 -5.26 -9.20
N GLY A 102 -4.42 -5.45 -8.12
CA GLY A 102 -3.19 -6.18 -8.25
C GLY A 102 -3.39 -7.71 -8.33
N ASP A 103 -4.43 -8.29 -7.74
CA ASP A 103 -4.77 -9.72 -7.90
C ASP A 103 -5.04 -10.08 -9.38
N GLN A 104 -5.47 -9.10 -10.19
CA GLN A 104 -5.64 -9.27 -11.65
C GLN A 104 -4.30 -9.35 -12.40
N PHE A 105 -3.21 -8.80 -11.85
CA PHE A 105 -1.92 -8.71 -12.54
C PHE A 105 -0.86 -9.65 -11.99
N ASN A 106 -0.73 -9.75 -10.67
CA ASN A 106 0.35 -10.46 -10.00
C ASN A 106 -0.07 -10.97 -8.60
N GLU A 107 0.52 -12.10 -8.21
CA GLU A 107 0.46 -12.63 -6.85
C GLU A 107 1.17 -11.70 -5.84
N SER A 108 0.97 -11.96 -4.54
CA SER A 108 1.67 -11.19 -3.51
C SER A 108 3.17 -11.43 -3.59
N ILE A 109 3.96 -10.40 -3.22
CA ILE A 109 5.42 -10.52 -3.24
C ILE A 109 5.90 -11.68 -2.35
N TYR A 110 5.18 -11.94 -1.25
CA TYR A 110 5.51 -13.01 -0.32
C TYR A 110 5.23 -14.39 -0.91
N ASP A 111 4.09 -14.57 -1.59
CA ASP A 111 3.75 -15.86 -2.22
C ASP A 111 4.75 -16.20 -3.33
N VAL A 112 5.11 -15.22 -4.16
CA VAL A 112 6.14 -15.37 -5.20
C VAL A 112 7.47 -15.85 -4.61
N HIS A 113 7.89 -15.31 -3.45
CA HIS A 113 9.12 -15.73 -2.80
C HIS A 113 9.06 -17.16 -2.27
N ILE A 114 7.89 -17.59 -1.83
CA ILE A 114 7.71 -18.96 -1.35
C ILE A 114 7.73 -19.94 -2.52
N HIS A 115 7.09 -19.59 -3.64
CA HIS A 115 7.17 -20.37 -4.89
C HIS A 115 8.60 -20.50 -5.41
N ILE A 116 9.38 -19.41 -5.41
CA ILE A 116 10.80 -19.44 -5.80
C ILE A 116 11.63 -20.37 -4.88
N ARG A 117 11.29 -20.44 -3.59
CA ARG A 117 11.97 -21.32 -2.62
C ARG A 117 11.50 -22.77 -2.69
N GLY A 118 10.41 -23.07 -3.39
CA GLY A 118 9.84 -24.42 -3.50
C GLY A 118 9.33 -25.00 -2.17
N SER A 119 8.95 -24.14 -1.21
CA SER A 119 8.43 -24.62 0.08
C SER A 119 6.97 -25.07 -0.07
N PRO A 120 6.58 -26.23 0.50
CA PRO A 120 5.17 -26.63 0.49
C PRO A 120 4.36 -25.67 1.37
N ILE A 121 3.39 -24.97 0.77
CA ILE A 121 2.39 -24.15 1.47
C ILE A 121 1.07 -24.91 1.47
N LEU A 122 0.41 -24.93 2.62
CA LEU A 122 -1.00 -25.30 2.72
C LEU A 122 -1.80 -24.00 2.60
N GLU A 123 -2.36 -23.75 1.42
CA GLU A 123 -3.31 -22.67 1.26
C GLU A 123 -4.57 -23.02 2.06
N GLU A 124 -5.15 -22.02 2.73
CA GLU A 124 -6.48 -22.16 3.31
C GLU A 124 -7.44 -22.34 2.13
N ALA A 125 -7.98 -23.56 2.00
CA ALA A 125 -8.90 -23.91 0.94
C ALA A 125 -10.02 -22.87 0.89
N SER A 126 -10.23 -22.32 -0.30
CA SER A 126 -11.33 -21.43 -0.66
C SER A 126 -12.64 -21.84 0.01
N LEU A 127 -12.96 -21.20 1.13
CA LEU A 127 -14.34 -21.07 1.59
C LEU A 127 -15.00 -20.05 0.67
N VAL A 128 -15.39 -20.54 -0.49
CA VAL A 128 -16.60 -20.07 -1.16
C VAL A 128 -17.78 -20.41 -0.25
#